data_AF-A0A1I8A7V9-F1
#
_entry.id   AF-A0A1I8A7V9-F1
#
_cell.length_a   1.000
_cell.length_b   1.000
_cell.length_c   1.000
_cell.angle_alpha   90.00
_cell.angle_beta   90.00
_cell.angle_gamma   90.00
#
_symmetry.space_group_name_H-M   'P 1'
#
loop_
_entity.id
_entity.type
_entity.pdbx_description
1 polymer ?
#
loop_
_entity_poly.entity_id
_entity_poly.type
_entity_poly.pdbx_seq_one_letter_code
_entity_poly.pdbx_strand_id
1 'polypeptide(L)'
;MKVTKNYTADAKKTEEQPRRHFLESGYLESRQGMHEASSSGTLDPTRGRIATCPMPLPRRKAQFDFSANFSGSFLAVQPTLEKASVEQLRTFEKANPVLKNMCTPLWERFCGKKVLPTESETWRDAYERSIREAEARGQAFLAKYKRQAALAEEAKQTLQPCRSKELPSVPIVAPHGLKKKTAARSNPGPEESKKTYLNGVQRGFLMKKVSRTVKRR
;
A
#
# COMPACT_ATOMS: atom_id res chain seq x y z
N MET A 1 17.45 47.48 14.22
CA MET A 1 17.04 46.90 12.92
C MET A 1 16.22 45.63 13.19
N LYS A 2 14.92 45.63 12.89
CA LYS A 2 14.03 44.48 13.11
C LYS A 2 13.90 43.70 11.80
N VAL A 3 14.40 42.48 11.77
CA VAL A 3 14.31 41.58 10.60
C VAL A 3 13.16 40.61 10.85
N THR A 4 12.03 40.83 10.18
CA THR A 4 10.90 39.90 10.14
C THR A 4 11.15 38.87 9.04
N LYS A 5 11.19 37.57 9.40
CA LYS A 5 11.30 36.46 8.46
C LYS A 5 9.90 35.90 8.17
N ASN A 6 9.48 36.01 6.91
CA ASN A 6 8.28 35.38 6.39
C ASN A 6 8.57 33.91 6.07
N TYR A 7 7.74 32.99 6.56
CA TYR A 7 7.79 31.57 6.20
C TYR A 7 6.59 31.22 5.32
N THR A 8 6.88 30.89 4.07
CA THR A 8 5.94 30.38 3.06
C THR A 8 5.79 28.87 3.28
N ALA A 9 4.55 28.41 3.50
CA ALA A 9 4.24 27.00 3.68
C ALA A 9 3.91 26.35 2.33
N ASP A 10 4.83 25.55 1.79
CA ASP A 10 4.60 24.70 0.63
C ASP A 10 3.94 23.37 1.04
N ALA A 11 2.67 23.23 0.69
CA ALA A 11 1.90 22.00 0.85
C ALA A 11 2.22 21.02 -0.30
N LYS A 12 3.12 20.05 -0.05
CA LYS A 12 3.39 18.95 -0.99
C LYS A 12 2.33 17.85 -0.87
N LYS A 13 1.47 17.80 -1.88
CA LYS A 13 0.50 16.75 -2.22
C LYS A 13 1.23 15.40 -2.38
N THR A 14 0.95 14.43 -1.51
CA THR A 14 1.49 13.08 -1.61
C THR A 14 0.56 12.25 -2.48
N GLU A 15 1.08 11.81 -3.62
CA GLU A 15 0.41 11.00 -4.64
C GLU A 15 0.47 9.53 -4.22
N GLU A 16 -0.70 8.95 -3.95
CA GLU A 16 -0.89 7.56 -3.55
C GLU A 16 -0.90 6.68 -4.80
N GLN A 17 0.16 5.89 -5.02
CA GLN A 17 0.20 4.93 -6.12
C GLN A 17 -0.52 3.63 -5.76
N PRO A 18 -1.38 3.10 -6.65
CA PRO A 18 -2.09 1.84 -6.43
C PRO A 18 -1.16 0.63 -6.57
N ARG A 19 -1.21 -0.23 -5.55
CA ARG A 19 -0.59 -1.56 -5.51
C ARG A 19 -1.07 -2.41 -6.69
N ARG A 20 -0.15 -2.77 -7.58
CA ARG A 20 -0.39 -3.78 -8.62
C ARG A 20 -0.37 -5.17 -7.97
N HIS A 21 -1.48 -5.88 -8.15
CA HIS A 21 -1.60 -7.30 -7.88
C HIS A 21 -0.63 -8.07 -8.79
N PHE A 22 0.21 -8.91 -8.17
CA PHE A 22 1.11 -9.83 -8.84
C PHE A 22 0.33 -11.14 -9.06
N LEU A 23 -0.06 -11.41 -10.30
CA LEU A 23 -0.67 -12.67 -10.71
C LEU A 23 0.41 -13.67 -11.10
N GLU A 24 0.34 -14.83 -10.45
CA GLU A 24 0.52 -16.19 -10.98
C GLU A 24 1.66 -16.48 -11.96
N SER A 25 2.63 -17.23 -11.44
CA SER A 25 3.61 -18.02 -12.15
C SER A 25 2.91 -19.18 -12.87
N GLY A 26 2.79 -19.07 -14.20
CA GLY A 26 2.43 -20.16 -15.08
C GLY A 26 3.66 -20.93 -15.54
N TYR A 27 3.71 -22.21 -15.16
CA TYR A 27 4.57 -23.24 -15.75
C TYR A 27 4.41 -23.27 -17.28
N LEU A 28 5.51 -23.20 -18.03
CA LEU A 28 5.54 -23.60 -19.44
C LEU A 28 6.52 -24.75 -19.61
N GLU A 29 5.90 -25.89 -19.85
CA GLU A 29 6.41 -27.23 -20.03
C GLU A 29 7.16 -27.34 -21.37
N SER A 30 8.39 -27.84 -21.31
CA SER A 30 9.25 -28.08 -22.45
C SER A 30 8.68 -29.17 -23.35
N ARG A 31 8.26 -28.80 -24.57
CA ARG A 31 8.12 -29.74 -25.70
C ARG A 31 9.32 -29.63 -26.63
N GLN A 32 10.29 -30.52 -26.44
CA GLN A 32 11.30 -30.82 -27.45
C GLN A 32 10.66 -31.72 -28.52
N GLY A 33 10.31 -31.14 -29.66
CA GLY A 33 10.02 -31.86 -30.89
C GLY A 33 11.32 -32.18 -31.62
N MET A 34 11.66 -33.46 -31.71
CA MET A 34 12.68 -33.96 -32.61
C MET A 34 12.15 -33.93 -34.04
N HIS A 35 12.76 -33.13 -34.90
CA HIS A 35 12.64 -33.25 -36.34
C HIS A 35 14.01 -33.59 -36.92
N GLU A 36 14.20 -34.88 -37.20
CA GLU A 36 15.16 -35.34 -38.19
C GLU A 36 14.66 -34.91 -39.57
N ALA A 37 15.47 -34.14 -40.29
CA ALA A 37 15.25 -33.85 -41.70
C ALA A 37 16.57 -33.95 -42.48
N SER A 38 16.72 -35.11 -43.11
CA SER A 38 17.20 -35.35 -44.47
C SER A 38 18.15 -34.31 -45.08
N SER A 39 19.41 -34.73 -45.24
CA SER A 39 20.47 -34.01 -45.94
C SER A 39 20.24 -33.99 -47.46
N SER A 40 19.77 -32.87 -48.02
CA SER A 40 19.97 -32.56 -49.44
C SER A 40 21.15 -31.60 -49.59
N GLY A 41 22.19 -32.08 -50.28
CA GLY A 41 23.43 -31.34 -50.51
C GLY A 41 23.21 -30.15 -51.44
N THR A 42 22.80 -29.01 -50.88
CA THR A 42 22.79 -27.72 -51.58
C THR A 42 24.11 -27.02 -51.27
N LEU A 43 24.94 -26.81 -52.29
CA LEU A 43 26.20 -26.08 -52.18
C LEU A 43 25.89 -24.61 -51.83
N ASP A 44 26.02 -24.27 -50.56
CA ASP A 44 25.83 -22.92 -50.06
C ASP A 44 26.99 -22.02 -50.55
N PRO A 45 26.72 -20.99 -51.37
CA PRO A 45 27.73 -20.07 -51.90
C PRO A 45 28.39 -19.19 -50.83
N THR A 46 28.02 -19.31 -49.55
CA THR A 46 28.73 -18.66 -48.43
C THR A 46 29.93 -19.45 -47.90
N ARG A 47 30.22 -20.63 -48.46
CA ARG A 47 31.37 -21.49 -48.11
C ARG A 47 32.70 -20.85 -48.55
N GLY A 48 33.15 -19.85 -47.81
CA GLY A 48 34.35 -19.05 -48.08
C GLY A 48 34.35 -17.66 -47.45
N ARG A 49 33.20 -17.21 -46.92
CA ARG A 49 33.21 -16.00 -46.07
C ARG A 49 33.84 -16.36 -44.74
N ILE A 50 34.98 -15.72 -44.43
CA ILE A 50 35.56 -15.71 -43.09
C ILE A 50 34.42 -15.24 -42.17
N ALA A 51 33.97 -16.12 -41.27
CA ALA A 51 32.93 -15.79 -40.31
C ALA A 51 33.37 -14.53 -39.58
N THR A 52 32.69 -13.42 -39.86
CA THR A 52 32.96 -12.15 -39.19
C THR A 52 32.81 -12.44 -37.71
N CYS A 53 33.91 -12.35 -36.95
CA CYS A 53 33.93 -12.73 -35.54
C CYS A 53 32.72 -12.04 -34.88
N PRO A 54 31.80 -12.81 -34.27
CA PRO A 54 30.62 -12.22 -33.68
C PRO A 54 31.08 -11.14 -32.71
N MET A 55 30.58 -9.92 -32.92
CA MET A 55 30.83 -8.77 -32.05
C MET A 55 30.70 -9.25 -30.60
N PRO A 56 31.74 -9.08 -29.76
CA PRO A 56 31.67 -9.54 -28.38
C PRO A 56 30.45 -8.89 -27.73
N LEU A 57 29.53 -9.72 -27.23
CA LEU A 57 28.33 -9.23 -26.58
C LEU A 57 28.74 -8.27 -25.44
N PRO A 58 28.03 -7.14 -25.27
CA PRO A 58 28.30 -6.22 -24.17
C PRO A 58 28.36 -7.02 -22.87
N ARG A 59 29.53 -7.03 -22.22
CA ARG A 59 29.70 -7.74 -20.95
C ARG A 59 28.72 -7.15 -19.96
N ARG A 60 27.72 -7.94 -19.56
CA ARG A 60 26.80 -7.54 -18.50
C ARG A 60 27.66 -7.33 -17.25
N LYS A 61 27.57 -6.14 -16.65
CA LYS A 61 28.22 -5.88 -15.37
C LYS A 61 27.65 -6.89 -14.39
N ALA A 62 28.52 -7.70 -13.78
CA ALA A 62 28.10 -8.65 -12.76
C ALA A 62 27.34 -7.88 -11.68
N GLN A 63 26.15 -8.38 -11.34
CA GLN A 63 25.35 -7.79 -10.27
C GLN A 63 26.10 -7.97 -8.95
N PHE A 64 26.06 -6.97 -8.08
CA PHE A 64 26.73 -7.04 -6.80
C PHE A 64 25.98 -8.00 -5.85
N ASP A 65 26.69 -9.00 -5.34
CA ASP A 65 26.12 -10.01 -4.44
C ASP A 65 26.18 -9.53 -2.98
N PHE A 66 25.04 -9.08 -2.45
CA PHE A 66 24.93 -8.61 -1.08
C PHE A 66 25.00 -9.72 -0.03
N SER A 67 24.85 -10.98 -0.41
CA SER A 67 24.95 -12.13 0.50
C SER A 67 26.36 -12.70 0.64
N ALA A 68 27.31 -12.26 -0.20
CA ALA A 68 28.67 -12.76 -0.19
C ALA A 68 29.53 -12.03 0.85
N ASN A 69 30.53 -12.74 1.38
CA ASN A 69 31.57 -12.12 2.19
C ASN A 69 32.45 -11.25 1.30
N PHE A 70 32.56 -9.98 1.67
CA PHE A 70 33.31 -8.97 0.93
C PHE A 70 34.66 -8.74 1.61
N SER A 71 35.73 -9.06 0.89
CA SER A 71 37.12 -8.91 1.36
C SER A 71 37.82 -7.64 0.86
N GLY A 72 37.12 -6.78 0.12
CA GLY A 72 37.68 -5.58 -0.48
C GLY A 72 37.60 -4.33 0.41
N SER A 73 37.99 -3.18 -0.16
CA SER A 73 37.86 -1.88 0.51
C SER A 73 36.41 -1.41 0.54
N PHE A 74 35.94 -0.95 1.71
CA PHE A 74 34.59 -0.42 1.90
C PHE A 74 34.27 0.74 0.94
N LEU A 75 35.25 1.60 0.66
CA LEU A 75 35.07 2.74 -0.25
C LEU A 75 34.71 2.31 -1.68
N ALA A 76 35.14 1.13 -2.13
CA ALA A 76 34.83 0.62 -3.45
C ALA A 76 33.35 0.19 -3.57
N VAL A 77 32.74 -0.26 -2.48
CA VAL A 77 31.34 -0.73 -2.44
C VAL A 77 30.37 0.30 -1.92
N GLN A 78 30.85 1.37 -1.29
CA GLN A 78 30.02 2.44 -0.75
C GLN A 78 29.00 2.99 -1.76
N PRO A 79 29.33 3.32 -3.02
CA PRO A 79 28.34 3.83 -3.99
C PRO A 79 27.24 2.81 -4.33
N THR A 80 27.55 1.51 -4.21
CA THR A 80 26.61 0.42 -4.42
C THR A 80 25.69 0.27 -3.21
N LEU A 81 26.26 0.32 -1.98
CA LEU A 81 25.49 0.30 -0.74
C LEU A 81 24.58 1.53 -0.62
N GLU A 82 25.03 2.70 -1.08
CA GLU A 82 24.24 3.92 -1.20
C GLU A 82 23.09 3.85 -2.22
N LYS A 83 22.98 2.78 -3.02
CA LYS A 83 21.80 2.54 -3.87
C LYS A 83 21.02 1.30 -3.46
N ALA A 84 21.56 0.53 -2.52
CA ALA A 84 20.97 -0.71 -2.06
C ALA A 84 19.64 -0.47 -1.34
N SER A 85 18.74 -1.44 -1.46
CA SER A 85 17.53 -1.50 -0.65
C SER A 85 17.87 -1.81 0.82
N VAL A 86 16.89 -1.60 1.70
CA VAL A 86 17.03 -1.92 3.13
C VAL A 86 17.36 -3.41 3.34
N GLU A 87 16.68 -4.29 2.61
CA GLU A 87 16.87 -5.75 2.72
C GLU A 87 18.25 -6.18 2.24
N GLN A 88 18.73 -5.57 1.15
CA GLN A 88 20.08 -5.80 0.63
C GLN A 88 21.14 -5.36 1.64
N LEU A 89 20.96 -4.20 2.27
CA LEU A 89 21.89 -3.71 3.28
C LEU A 89 21.91 -4.62 4.53
N ARG A 90 20.76 -5.12 4.98
CA ARG A 90 20.68 -6.12 6.07
C ARG A 90 21.43 -7.40 5.71
N THR A 91 21.24 -7.88 4.49
CA THR A 91 21.89 -9.11 4.01
C THR A 91 23.40 -8.93 3.97
N PHE A 92 23.87 -7.77 3.50
CA PHE A 92 25.28 -7.42 3.48
C PHE A 92 25.91 -7.32 4.87
N GLU A 93 25.25 -6.67 5.81
CA GLU A 93 25.72 -6.59 7.21
C GLU A 93 25.72 -7.96 7.90
N LYS A 94 24.78 -8.84 7.54
CA LYS A 94 24.73 -10.21 8.07
C LYS A 94 25.90 -11.06 7.56
N ALA A 95 26.25 -10.92 6.29
CA ALA A 95 27.42 -11.59 5.71
C ALA A 95 28.74 -10.98 6.24
N ASN A 96 28.76 -9.66 6.48
CA ASN A 96 29.99 -8.90 6.79
C ASN A 96 29.88 -8.14 8.12
N PRO A 97 29.92 -8.83 9.28
CA PRO A 97 29.74 -8.19 10.59
C PRO A 97 30.83 -7.16 10.92
N VAL A 98 32.04 -7.33 10.38
CA VAL A 98 33.17 -6.39 10.57
C VAL A 98 32.86 -5.01 10.00
N LEU A 99 32.04 -4.92 8.96
CA LEU A 99 31.69 -3.67 8.28
C LEU A 99 30.44 -2.99 8.85
N LYS A 100 29.83 -3.56 9.91
CA LYS A 100 28.58 -3.06 10.49
C LYS A 100 28.67 -1.60 10.94
N ASN A 101 29.78 -1.21 11.58
CA ASN A 101 29.98 0.16 12.07
C ASN A 101 30.06 1.16 10.91
N MET A 102 30.69 0.78 9.80
CA MET A 102 30.81 1.62 8.60
C MET A 102 29.48 1.75 7.85
N CYS A 103 28.60 0.75 7.95
CA CYS A 103 27.26 0.77 7.34
C CYS A 103 26.26 1.60 8.16
N THR A 104 26.55 1.89 9.43
CA THR A 104 25.65 2.65 10.33
C THR A 104 25.16 3.99 9.75
N PRO A 105 26.01 4.88 9.20
CA PRO A 105 25.53 6.14 8.59
C PRO A 105 24.64 5.91 7.36
N LEU A 106 24.75 4.77 6.66
CA LEU A 106 23.90 4.46 5.51
C LEU A 106 22.44 4.21 5.91
N TRP A 107 22.17 3.97 7.19
CA TRP A 107 20.81 3.80 7.72
C TRP A 107 20.07 5.13 7.94
N GLU A 108 20.80 6.23 8.08
CA GLU A 108 20.22 7.57 8.32
C GLU A 108 19.21 7.94 7.23
N ARG A 109 19.51 7.66 5.96
CA ARG A 109 18.62 7.95 4.83
C ARG A 109 17.28 7.20 4.87
N PHE A 110 17.24 6.04 5.52
CA PHE A 110 16.02 5.24 5.65
C PHE A 110 15.20 5.70 6.85
N CYS A 111 15.85 6.36 7.82
CA CYS A 111 15.17 7.07 8.88
C CYS A 111 14.58 8.36 8.31
N GLY A 112 13.25 8.43 8.20
CA GLY A 112 12.60 9.70 7.86
C GLY A 112 12.92 10.77 8.91
N LYS A 113 12.69 12.05 8.58
CA LYS A 113 12.96 13.22 9.47
C LYS A 113 12.35 13.15 10.87
N LYS A 114 11.44 12.23 11.12
CA LYS A 114 10.72 12.04 12.39
C LYS A 114 11.37 11.00 13.31
N VAL A 115 12.30 10.20 12.78
CA VAL A 115 12.95 9.12 13.51
C VAL A 115 14.38 9.57 13.78
N LEU A 116 14.61 10.04 14.99
CA LEU A 116 15.96 10.36 15.47
C LEU A 116 16.45 9.21 16.37
N PRO A 117 17.77 8.92 16.33
CA PRO A 117 18.39 8.00 17.27
C PRO A 117 18.40 8.63 18.67
N THR A 118 18.21 7.78 19.67
CA THR A 118 18.45 8.13 21.07
C THR A 118 19.96 8.16 21.34
N GLU A 119 20.43 8.80 22.41
CA GLU A 119 21.87 8.99 22.71
C GLU A 119 22.69 7.69 22.72
N SER A 120 22.08 6.54 23.05
CA SER A 120 22.73 5.23 23.07
C SER A 120 22.41 4.34 21.87
N GLU A 121 21.53 4.79 20.96
CA GLU A 121 21.05 3.96 19.84
C GLU A 121 21.78 4.30 18.55
N THR A 122 22.06 3.27 17.74
CA THR A 122 22.56 3.51 16.37
C THR A 122 21.41 3.90 15.44
N TRP A 123 21.72 4.52 14.29
CA TRP A 123 20.73 4.79 13.24
C TRP A 123 20.00 3.52 12.78
N ARG A 124 20.67 2.38 12.80
CA ARG A 124 20.06 1.08 12.49
C ARG A 124 18.99 0.71 13.53
N ASP A 125 19.29 0.86 14.82
CA ASP A 125 18.34 0.54 15.90
C ASP A 125 17.12 1.48 15.85
N ALA A 126 17.36 2.76 15.57
CA ALA A 126 16.31 3.76 15.40
C ALA A 126 15.37 3.39 14.23
N TYR A 127 15.94 2.95 13.11
CA TYR A 127 15.17 2.44 11.98
C TYR A 127 14.33 1.21 12.37
N GLU A 128 14.92 0.20 13.00
CA GLU A 128 14.23 -1.03 13.40
C GLU A 128 13.11 -0.76 14.43
N ARG A 129 13.33 0.17 15.35
CA ARG A 129 12.29 0.67 16.27
C ARG A 129 11.13 1.31 15.50
N SER A 130 11.42 2.13 14.49
CA SER A 130 10.36 2.79 13.70
C SER A 130 9.49 1.80 12.92
N ILE A 131 10.09 0.73 12.39
CA ILE A 131 9.36 -0.34 11.70
C ILE A 131 8.43 -1.08 12.68
N ARG A 132 8.96 -1.48 13.84
CA ARG A 132 8.15 -2.14 14.88
C ARG A 132 6.98 -1.28 15.34
N GLU A 133 7.20 0.02 15.50
CA GLU A 133 6.14 0.95 15.89
C GLU A 133 5.08 1.11 14.78
N ALA A 134 5.51 1.21 13.52
CA ALA A 134 4.59 1.26 12.38
C ALA A 134 3.74 -0.01 12.27
N GLU A 135 4.35 -1.19 12.45
CA GLU A 135 3.66 -2.48 12.48
C GLU A 135 2.68 -2.56 13.65
N ALA A 136 3.09 -2.17 14.86
CA ALA A 136 2.22 -2.16 16.04
C ALA A 136 1.01 -1.23 15.85
N ARG A 137 1.22 -0.05 15.26
CA ARG A 137 0.13 0.88 14.90
C ARG A 137 -0.81 0.24 13.87
N GLY A 138 -0.26 -0.37 12.82
CA GLY A 138 -1.04 -1.09 11.80
C GLY A 138 -1.88 -2.21 12.40
N GLN A 139 -1.29 -3.03 13.29
CA GLN A 139 -2.00 -4.10 14.00
C GLN A 139 -3.10 -3.57 14.92
N ALA A 140 -2.86 -2.47 15.63
CA ALA A 140 -3.88 -1.84 16.45
C ALA A 140 -5.09 -1.35 15.62
N PHE A 141 -4.84 -0.82 14.42
CA PHE A 141 -5.92 -0.44 13.49
C PHE A 141 -6.69 -1.66 12.99
N LEU A 142 -6.00 -2.72 12.56
CA LEU A 142 -6.63 -3.97 12.15
C LEU A 142 -7.47 -4.59 13.26
N ALA A 143 -6.97 -4.59 14.50
CA ALA A 143 -7.70 -5.09 15.67
C ALA A 143 -8.97 -4.26 15.95
N LYS A 144 -8.89 -2.93 15.87
CA LYS A 144 -10.07 -2.05 16.00
C LYS A 144 -11.11 -2.35 14.92
N TYR A 145 -10.69 -2.51 13.67
CA TYR A 145 -11.58 -2.85 12.56
C TYR A 145 -12.26 -4.20 12.76
N LYS A 146 -11.49 -5.23 13.15
CA LYS A 146 -12.04 -6.56 13.45
C LYS A 146 -13.06 -6.53 14.58
N ARG A 147 -12.82 -5.75 15.64
CA ARG A 147 -13.79 -5.56 16.74
C ARG A 147 -15.09 -4.91 16.25
N GLN A 148 -15.00 -3.89 15.39
CA GLN A 148 -16.18 -3.27 14.80
C GLN A 148 -16.95 -4.23 13.89
N ALA A 149 -16.25 -5.01 13.09
CA ALA A 149 -16.86 -6.05 12.25
C ALA A 149 -17.58 -7.10 13.11
N ALA A 150 -16.96 -7.59 14.18
CA ALA A 150 -17.57 -8.55 15.09
C ALA A 150 -18.84 -8.00 15.77
N LEU A 151 -18.82 -6.75 16.25
CA LEU A 151 -20.00 -6.10 16.83
C LEU A 151 -21.12 -5.90 15.80
N ALA A 152 -20.78 -5.60 14.55
CA ALA A 152 -21.77 -5.48 13.47
C ALA A 152 -22.40 -6.83 13.11
N GLU A 153 -21.62 -7.92 13.10
CA GLU A 153 -22.14 -9.27 12.92
C GLU A 153 -23.01 -9.72 14.10
N GLU A 154 -22.60 -9.45 15.33
CA GLU A 154 -23.40 -9.70 16.53
C GLU A 154 -24.73 -8.94 16.47
N ALA A 155 -24.72 -7.65 16.11
CA ALA A 155 -25.95 -6.86 15.97
C ALA A 155 -26.91 -7.43 14.91
N LYS A 156 -26.40 -8.01 13.82
CA LYS A 156 -27.24 -8.73 12.84
C LYS A 156 -27.81 -10.03 13.40
N GLN A 157 -27.05 -10.73 14.23
CA GLN A 157 -27.44 -12.00 14.82
C GLN A 157 -28.45 -11.83 15.97
N THR A 158 -28.36 -10.75 16.74
CA THR A 158 -29.35 -10.38 17.77
C THR A 158 -30.68 -9.89 17.17
N LEU A 159 -30.66 -9.46 15.90
CA LEU A 159 -31.85 -9.29 15.07
C LEU A 159 -32.32 -10.62 14.45
N GLN A 160 -32.03 -11.76 15.08
CA GLN A 160 -32.79 -12.97 14.78
C GLN A 160 -34.26 -12.59 14.93
N PRO A 161 -35.06 -12.66 13.85
CA PRO A 161 -36.48 -12.36 13.94
C PRO A 161 -36.99 -13.25 15.05
N CYS A 162 -37.68 -12.66 16.04
CA CYS A 162 -38.54 -13.43 16.92
C CYS A 162 -39.28 -14.40 16.01
N ARG A 163 -38.86 -15.68 15.99
CA ARG A 163 -39.63 -16.74 15.38
C ARG A 163 -40.89 -16.70 16.18
N SER A 164 -41.90 -16.09 15.57
CA SER A 164 -43.24 -15.96 16.07
C SER A 164 -43.58 -17.32 16.65
N LYS A 165 -43.65 -17.41 17.98
CA LYS A 165 -44.44 -18.46 18.59
C LYS A 165 -45.79 -18.29 17.94
N GLU A 166 -46.19 -19.27 17.14
CA GLU A 166 -47.49 -19.32 16.48
C GLU A 166 -48.52 -18.95 17.54
N LEU A 167 -49.03 -17.73 17.43
CA LEU A 167 -50.23 -17.37 18.15
C LEU A 167 -51.34 -18.18 17.47
N PRO A 168 -52.19 -18.87 18.25
CA PRO A 168 -53.29 -19.61 17.68
C PRO A 168 -54.13 -18.66 16.83
N SER A 169 -54.51 -19.11 15.65
CA SER A 169 -55.25 -18.33 14.66
C SER A 169 -56.58 -17.86 15.27
N VAL A 170 -56.62 -16.63 15.78
CA VAL A 170 -57.84 -16.02 16.30
C VAL A 170 -58.67 -15.56 15.10
N PRO A 171 -59.95 -15.96 14.98
CA PRO A 171 -60.80 -15.51 13.89
C PRO A 171 -60.95 -13.99 13.93
N ILE A 172 -60.53 -13.33 12.85
CA ILE A 172 -60.67 -11.89 12.65
C ILE A 172 -62.15 -11.60 12.43
N VAL A 173 -62.82 -11.15 13.49
CA VAL A 173 -64.12 -10.50 13.37
C VAL A 173 -63.87 -9.06 12.93
N ALA A 174 -64.26 -8.74 11.70
CA ALA A 174 -64.10 -7.42 11.10
C ALA A 174 -64.91 -6.38 11.90
N PRO A 175 -64.30 -5.29 12.40
CA PRO A 175 -65.05 -4.17 12.94
C PRO A 175 -65.73 -3.42 11.79
N HIS A 176 -67.05 -3.55 11.74
CA HIS A 176 -67.89 -2.76 10.85
C HIS A 176 -67.81 -1.27 11.21
N GLY A 177 -67.40 -0.48 10.21
CA GLY A 177 -67.88 0.88 9.98
C GLY A 177 -67.59 1.93 11.03
N LEU A 178 -66.40 2.55 11.00
CA LEU A 178 -66.21 3.89 11.53
C LEU A 178 -65.59 4.83 10.48
N LYS A 179 -66.24 5.99 10.37
CA LYS A 179 -66.21 6.96 9.28
C LYS A 179 -64.84 7.65 9.14
N LYS A 180 -64.44 7.89 7.88
CA LYS A 180 -63.33 8.75 7.49
C LYS A 180 -63.48 10.14 8.13
N LYS A 181 -62.54 10.53 8.98
CA LYS A 181 -62.20 11.94 9.23
C LYS A 181 -60.80 12.18 8.68
N THR A 182 -60.74 13.03 7.67
CA THR A 182 -59.53 13.64 7.10
C THR A 182 -58.79 14.40 8.20
N ALA A 183 -57.68 13.84 8.68
CA ALA A 183 -56.72 14.56 9.51
C ALA A 183 -55.82 15.37 8.58
N ALA A 184 -55.85 16.68 8.76
CA ALA A 184 -54.99 17.64 8.08
C ALA A 184 -53.51 17.28 8.30
N ARG A 185 -52.77 17.24 7.21
CA ARG A 185 -51.31 17.06 7.16
C ARG A 185 -50.64 18.30 7.74
N SER A 186 -50.45 18.36 9.04
CA SER A 186 -49.55 19.32 9.66
C SER A 186 -48.11 18.83 9.48
N ASN A 187 -47.36 19.51 8.63
CA ASN A 187 -45.90 19.39 8.56
C ASN A 187 -45.31 19.64 9.96
N PRO A 188 -44.42 18.78 10.49
CA PRO A 188 -43.53 19.22 11.54
C PRO A 188 -42.59 20.27 10.93
N GLY A 189 -42.63 21.48 11.48
CA GLY A 189 -41.71 22.55 11.14
C GLY A 189 -40.26 22.13 11.38
N PRO A 190 -39.29 22.83 10.78
CA PRO A 190 -37.87 22.54 10.98
C PRO A 190 -37.54 22.80 12.44
N GLU A 191 -37.41 21.73 13.22
CA GLU A 191 -36.81 21.79 14.54
C GLU A 191 -35.41 22.40 14.39
N GLU A 192 -35.15 23.42 15.19
CA GLU A 192 -33.88 24.11 15.26
C GLU A 192 -32.76 23.08 15.44
N SER A 193 -31.98 22.92 14.38
CA SER A 193 -30.78 22.11 14.38
C SER A 193 -29.82 22.66 15.42
N LYS A 194 -29.82 22.03 16.61
CA LYS A 194 -28.78 22.19 17.62
C LYS A 194 -27.44 21.87 16.96
N LYS A 195 -26.71 22.93 16.59
CA LYS A 195 -25.33 22.86 16.10
C LYS A 195 -24.50 22.12 17.15
N THR A 196 -24.21 20.86 16.90
CA THR A 196 -23.31 20.08 17.76
C THR A 196 -21.89 20.48 17.38
N TYR A 197 -21.32 21.40 18.17
CA TYR A 197 -19.92 21.76 18.07
C TYR A 197 -19.11 20.66 18.77
N LEU A 198 -18.50 19.76 17.99
CA LEU A 198 -17.39 18.94 18.51
C LEU A 198 -16.10 19.71 18.17
N ASN A 199 -15.42 20.24 19.18
CA ASN A 199 -14.13 20.94 19.04
C ASN A 199 -14.12 22.13 18.06
N GLY A 200 -15.15 22.98 18.09
CA GLY A 200 -15.12 24.28 17.42
C GLY A 200 -15.22 24.29 15.88
N VAL A 201 -15.38 23.15 15.21
CA VAL A 201 -15.50 23.08 13.74
C VAL A 201 -16.90 22.65 13.33
N GLN A 202 -17.57 23.49 12.54
CA GLN A 202 -18.93 23.28 12.06
C GLN A 202 -18.95 22.13 11.03
N ARG A 203 -19.42 20.95 11.46
CA ARG A 203 -19.57 19.76 10.60
C ARG A 203 -20.77 19.96 9.67
N GLY A 204 -20.54 20.62 8.53
CA GLY A 204 -21.59 20.89 7.53
C GLY A 204 -21.14 21.70 6.30
N PHE A 205 -19.98 22.36 6.36
CA PHE A 205 -19.43 23.12 5.23
C PHE A 205 -18.46 22.29 4.39
N LEU A 206 -18.91 21.18 3.78
CA LEU A 206 -18.08 20.49 2.78
C LEU A 206 -18.90 19.76 1.71
N MET A 207 -19.93 20.38 1.15
CA MET A 207 -20.59 19.88 -0.06
C MET A 207 -21.22 21.04 -0.85
N LYS A 208 -20.42 21.97 -1.38
CA LYS A 208 -20.93 22.92 -2.39
C LYS A 208 -19.80 23.54 -3.21
N LYS A 209 -19.31 22.79 -4.20
CA LYS A 209 -18.71 23.28 -5.47
C LYS A 209 -17.93 22.14 -6.10
N VAL A 210 -18.51 21.45 -7.09
CA VAL A 210 -17.97 21.33 -8.45
C VAL A 210 -19.13 20.91 -9.36
N SER A 211 -19.72 21.88 -10.05
CA SER A 211 -20.45 21.61 -11.30
C SER A 211 -19.96 22.66 -12.28
N ARG A 212 -18.85 22.37 -12.96
CA ARG A 212 -18.46 23.10 -14.16
C ARG A 212 -18.78 22.21 -15.36
N THR A 213 -19.92 22.52 -15.97
CA THR A 213 -20.35 22.03 -17.27
C THR A 213 -19.33 22.43 -18.33
N VAL A 214 -18.75 21.43 -18.99
CA VAL A 214 -18.10 21.57 -20.29
C VAL A 214 -19.19 21.93 -21.31
N LYS A 215 -19.17 23.14 -21.85
CA LYS A 215 -19.95 23.48 -23.04
C LYS A 215 -18.96 23.79 -24.15
N ARG A 216 -18.84 22.82 -25.06
CA ARG A 216 -18.29 22.99 -26.42
C ARG A 216 -18.94 24.19 -27.09
N ARG A 217 -18.13 25.04 -27.73
CA ARG A 217 -18.25 25.44 -29.14
C ARG A 217 -16.98 26.17 -29.55
#